data_AF-A0A0L0H2S5-F1
#
_entry.id   AF-A0A0L0H2S5-F1
#
_cell.length_a   1.000
_cell.length_b   1.000
_cell.length_c   1.000
_cell.angle_alpha   90.00
_cell.angle_beta   90.00
_cell.angle_gamma   90.00
#
_symmetry.space_group_name_H-M   'P 1'
#
loop_
_entity.id
_entity.type
_entity.pdbx_description
1 polymer ?
#
loop_
_entity_poly.entity_id
_entity_poly.type
_entity_poly.pdbx_seq_one_letter_code
_entity_poly.pdbx_strand_id
1 'polypeptide(L)'
;MALALGRVTPRVLHHIQVPVQVLLYAGLFVVAEYVVSWLHLPLPANLVGMVMLLALIVCRIVPLTWVRAGARWLLAEMLLFFVPAVVAVVNYAQLLMVDGWRIFLVIAISTMLVLGATAWVVDRVYRFEMRRLNHD
;
A
#
# COMPACT_ATOMS: atom_id res chain seq x y z
N MET A 1 28.26 21.71 35.00
CA MET A 1 28.97 20.44 34.80
C MET A 1 27.95 19.31 34.93
N ALA A 2 27.84 18.46 33.90
CA ALA A 2 27.15 17.17 33.89
C ALA A 2 25.61 17.11 34.02
N LEU A 3 24.88 17.34 32.92
CA LEU A 3 23.65 16.59 32.59
C LEU A 3 23.51 16.46 31.06
N ALA A 4 24.34 15.56 30.49
CA ALA A 4 24.34 15.19 29.06
C ALA A 4 23.88 13.73 28.88
N LEU A 5 22.84 13.31 29.62
CA LEU A 5 22.45 11.90 29.80
C LEU A 5 21.19 11.46 29.01
N GLY A 6 20.77 12.20 27.98
CA GLY A 6 19.48 11.94 27.31
C GLY A 6 19.51 11.32 25.91
N ARG A 7 20.68 11.09 25.29
CA ARG A 7 20.75 10.88 23.82
C ARG A 7 20.90 9.42 23.34
N VAL A 8 20.84 8.43 24.24
CA VAL A 8 21.05 7.01 23.88
C VAL A 8 19.73 6.23 23.66
N THR A 9 18.59 6.84 23.99
CA THR A 9 17.26 6.21 23.93
C THR A 9 16.57 6.09 22.55
N PRO A 10 17.05 6.59 21.39
CA PRO A 10 16.25 6.49 20.15
C PRO A 10 16.43 5.18 19.36
N ARG A 11 17.52 4.42 19.55
CA ARG A 11 17.82 3.23 18.70
C ARG A 11 17.07 1.96 19.12
N VAL A 12 16.98 1.68 20.42
CA VAL A 12 16.27 0.49 20.92
C VAL A 12 14.75 0.65 20.75
N LEU A 13 14.24 1.87 20.94
CA LEU A 13 12.83 2.18 20.73
C LEU A 13 12.41 1.94 19.27
N HIS A 14 13.26 2.30 18.31
CA HIS A 14 12.98 2.08 16.89
C HIS A 14 12.90 0.59 16.50
N HIS A 15 13.76 -0.26 17.08
CA HIS A 15 13.73 -1.71 16.82
C HIS A 15 12.47 -2.40 17.35
N ILE A 16 11.87 -1.89 18.43
CA ILE A 16 10.60 -2.40 18.98
C ILE A 16 9.40 -1.78 18.26
N GLN A 17 9.51 -0.55 17.77
CA GLN A 17 8.43 0.14 17.07
C GLN A 17 8.02 -0.55 15.76
N VAL A 18 8.99 -1.01 14.96
CA VAL A 18 8.71 -1.68 13.67
C VAL A 18 7.84 -2.94 13.85
N PRO A 19 8.21 -3.95 14.67
CA PRO A 19 7.38 -5.14 14.82
C PRO A 19 6.01 -4.84 15.41
N VAL A 20 5.90 -3.87 16.32
CA VAL A 20 4.59 -3.42 16.84
C VAL A 20 3.73 -2.81 15.73
N GLN A 21 4.31 -2.05 14.81
CA GLN A 21 3.60 -1.50 13.66
C GLN A 21 3.13 -2.59 12.69
N VAL A 22 3.98 -3.58 12.42
CA VAL A 22 3.60 -4.73 11.58
C VAL A 22 2.44 -5.50 12.22
N LEU A 23 2.49 -5.74 13.53
CA LEU A 23 1.40 -6.37 14.27
C LEU A 23 0.12 -5.52 14.22
N LEU A 24 0.24 -4.20 14.30
CA LEU A 24 -0.90 -3.29 14.15
C LEU A 24 -1.51 -3.39 12.74
N TYR A 25 -0.70 -3.45 11.68
CA TYR A 25 -1.21 -3.64 10.32
C TYR A 25 -1.90 -4.98 10.13
N ALA A 26 -1.31 -6.06 10.66
CA ALA A 26 -1.92 -7.39 10.63
C ALA A 26 -3.25 -7.41 11.40
N GLY A 27 -3.29 -6.81 12.60
CA GLY A 27 -4.52 -6.69 13.39
C GLY A 27 -5.59 -5.88 12.67
N LEU A 28 -5.22 -4.77 12.05
CA LEU A 28 -6.15 -3.95 11.27
C LEU A 28 -6.69 -4.70 10.05
N PHE A 29 -5.85 -5.47 9.37
CA PHE A 29 -6.27 -6.32 8.25
C PHE A 29 -7.30 -7.37 8.70
N VAL A 30 -7.07 -8.04 9.82
CA VAL A 30 -8.01 -9.02 10.39
C VAL A 30 -9.34 -8.35 10.74
N VAL A 31 -9.31 -7.17 11.37
CA VAL A 31 -10.54 -6.41 11.65
C VAL A 31 -11.26 -6.02 10.35
N ALA A 32 -10.53 -5.58 9.33
CA ALA A 32 -11.10 -5.24 8.03
C ALA A 32 -11.74 -6.46 7.35
N GLU A 33 -11.15 -7.65 7.49
CA GLU A 33 -11.72 -8.91 7.00
C GLU A 33 -13.04 -9.25 7.71
N TYR A 34 -13.08 -9.12 9.04
CA TYR A 34 -14.33 -9.27 9.79
C TYR A 34 -15.39 -8.26 9.35
N VAL A 35 -15.02 -7.00 9.16
CA VAL A 35 -15.95 -5.96 8.69
C VAL A 35 -16.47 -6.28 7.29
N VAL A 36 -15.61 -6.68 6.36
CA VAL A 36 -16.02 -7.07 4.99
C VAL A 36 -16.96 -8.26 5.02
N SER A 37 -16.66 -9.27 5.83
CA SER A 37 -17.50 -10.46 5.98
C SER A 37 -18.87 -10.14 6.60
N TRP A 38 -18.91 -9.25 7.59
CA TRP A 38 -20.15 -8.89 8.29
C TRP A 38 -21.04 -7.98 7.45
N LEU A 39 -20.47 -6.95 6.81
CA LEU A 39 -21.20 -6.03 5.94
C LEU A 39 -21.41 -6.57 4.52
N HIS A 40 -20.88 -7.75 4.18
CA HIS A 40 -20.93 -8.33 2.83
C HIS A 40 -20.45 -7.35 1.74
N LEU A 41 -19.38 -6.61 2.05
CA LEU A 41 -18.86 -5.60 1.14
C LEU A 41 -18.23 -6.28 -0.09
N PRO A 42 -18.50 -5.79 -1.33
CA PRO A 42 -17.87 -6.31 -2.56
C PRO A 42 -16.41 -5.85 -2.71
N LEU A 43 -15.77 -5.43 -1.62
CA LEU A 43 -14.42 -4.88 -1.59
C LEU A 43 -13.50 -5.86 -0.86
N PRO A 44 -12.27 -6.06 -1.37
CA PRO A 44 -11.29 -6.88 -0.68
C PRO A 44 -10.85 -6.20 0.64
N ALA A 45 -10.57 -7.02 1.65
CA ALA A 45 -10.23 -6.57 3.01
C ALA A 45 -8.99 -5.65 3.06
N ASN A 46 -8.04 -5.80 2.12
CA ASN A 46 -6.87 -4.94 2.04
C ASN A 46 -7.24 -3.47 1.72
N LEU A 47 -8.20 -3.23 0.82
CA LEU A 47 -8.68 -1.87 0.52
C LEU A 47 -9.40 -1.26 1.72
N VAL A 48 -10.24 -2.05 2.38
CA VAL A 48 -10.95 -1.62 3.60
C VAL A 48 -9.95 -1.28 4.71
N GLY A 49 -8.95 -2.12 4.94
CA GLY A 49 -7.88 -1.86 5.90
C GLY A 49 -7.09 -0.58 5.59
N MET A 50 -6.82 -0.29 4.31
CA MET A 50 -6.19 0.98 3.92
C MET A 50 -7.07 2.19 4.24
N VAL A 51 -8.37 2.11 3.96
CA VAL A 51 -9.32 3.19 4.29
C VAL A 51 -9.43 3.37 5.80
N MET A 52 -9.44 2.29 6.58
CA MET A 52 -9.46 2.35 8.04
C MET A 52 -8.17 2.98 8.60
N LEU A 53 -7.00 2.61 8.08
CA LEU A 53 -5.73 3.21 8.50
C LEU A 53 -5.70 4.70 8.15
N LEU A 54 -6.18 5.07 6.97
CA LEU A 54 -6.33 6.47 6.56
C LEU A 54 -7.25 7.22 7.53
N ALA A 55 -8.40 6.65 7.88
CA ALA A 55 -9.32 7.25 8.85
C ALA A 55 -8.64 7.46 10.22
N LEU A 56 -7.90 6.47 10.73
CA LEU A 56 -7.15 6.57 11.98
C LEU A 56 -6.10 7.71 11.94
N ILE A 57 -5.44 7.92 10.80
CA ILE A 57 -4.47 8.99 10.60
C ILE A 57 -5.16 10.36 10.53
N VAL A 58 -6.26 10.47 9.77
CA VAL A 58 -7.02 11.72 9.61
C VAL A 58 -7.67 12.14 10.94
N CYS A 59 -8.22 11.19 11.69
CA CYS A 59 -8.75 11.39 13.04
C CYS A 59 -7.66 11.66 14.09
N ARG A 60 -6.37 11.70 13.70
CA ARG A 60 -5.21 11.90 14.58
C ARG A 60 -5.06 10.89 15.72
N ILE A 61 -5.68 9.71 15.59
CA ILE A 61 -5.52 8.60 16.54
C ILE A 61 -4.10 8.03 16.43
N VAL A 62 -3.57 7.93 15.21
CA VAL A 62 -2.23 7.42 14.95
C VAL A 62 -1.40 8.44 14.14
N PRO A 63 -0.22 8.86 14.61
CA PRO A 63 0.61 9.82 13.88
C PRO A 63 1.27 9.18 12.65
N LEU A 64 1.21 9.86 11.51
CA LEU A 64 1.76 9.40 10.22
C LEU A 64 3.28 9.10 10.30
N THR A 65 4.03 9.90 11.05
CA THR A 65 5.49 9.74 11.20
C THR A 65 5.84 8.41 11.86
N TRP A 66 4.99 7.90 12.74
CA TRP A 66 5.18 6.63 13.41
C TRP A 66 4.95 5.49 12.42
N VAL A 67 3.77 5.42 11.80
CA VAL A 67 3.39 4.42 10.78
C VAL A 67 4.40 4.34 9.63
N ARG A 68 5.00 5.47 9.24
CA ARG A 68 5.95 5.52 8.13
C ARG A 68 7.17 4.62 8.35
N ALA A 69 7.62 4.41 9.59
CA ALA A 69 8.81 3.61 9.87
C ALA A 69 8.62 2.12 9.53
N GLY A 70 7.54 1.52 10.02
CA GLY A 70 7.19 0.12 9.80
C GLY A 70 6.77 -0.15 8.38
N ALA A 71 6.00 0.75 7.75
CA ALA A 71 5.67 0.64 6.33
C ALA A 71 6.93 0.65 5.45
N ARG A 72 7.91 1.53 5.71
CA ARG A 72 9.19 1.56 4.98
C ARG A 72 9.99 0.27 5.15
N TRP A 73 9.99 -0.29 6.36
CA TRP A 73 10.66 -1.57 6.61
C TRP A 73 10.00 -2.72 5.83
N LEU A 74 8.66 -2.81 5.88
CA LEU A 74 7.92 -3.81 5.10
C LEU A 74 8.18 -3.67 3.60
N LEU A 75 8.25 -2.42 3.12
CA LEU A 75 8.57 -2.08 1.72
C LEU A 75 10.00 -2.48 1.33
N ALA A 76 10.97 -2.30 2.23
CA ALA A 76 12.35 -2.71 1.99
C ALA A 76 12.49 -4.24 1.87
N GLU A 77 11.70 -4.98 2.63
CA GLU A 77 11.67 -6.45 2.61
C GLU A 77 10.62 -7.03 1.63
N MET A 78 10.05 -6.21 0.72
CA MET A 78 9.03 -6.66 -0.25
C MET A 78 9.46 -7.87 -1.07
N LEU A 79 10.76 -7.96 -1.39
CA LEU A 79 11.32 -9.11 -2.10
C LEU A 79 11.06 -10.43 -1.35
N LEU A 80 11.23 -10.45 -0.02
CA LEU A 80 10.96 -11.63 0.80
C LEU A 80 9.50 -12.08 0.68
N PHE A 81 8.56 -11.13 0.66
CA PHE A 81 7.13 -11.41 0.50
C PHE A 81 6.75 -11.83 -0.93
N PHE A 82 7.52 -11.43 -1.94
CA PHE A 82 7.31 -11.87 -3.32
C PHE A 82 7.82 -13.29 -3.58
N VAL A 83 8.83 -13.77 -2.84
CA VAL A 83 9.37 -15.14 -3.06
C VAL A 83 8.27 -16.21 -2.98
N PRO A 84 7.44 -16.30 -1.92
CA PRO A 84 6.35 -17.28 -1.86
C PRO A 84 5.34 -17.14 -3.01
N ALA A 85 5.00 -15.90 -3.38
CA ALA A 85 4.07 -15.64 -4.48
C ALA A 85 4.61 -16.14 -5.82
N VAL A 86 5.89 -15.87 -6.11
CA VAL A 86 6.54 -16.34 -7.34
C VAL A 86 6.67 -17.87 -7.34
N VAL A 87 7.06 -18.48 -6.23
CA VAL A 87 7.13 -19.95 -6.10
C VAL A 87 5.75 -20.59 -6.34
N ALA A 88 4.67 -19.99 -5.82
CA ALA A 88 3.31 -20.46 -6.07
C ALA A 88 2.95 -20.39 -7.57
N VAL A 89 3.39 -19.36 -8.29
CA VAL A 89 3.17 -19.21 -9.73
C VAL A 89 3.95 -20.27 -10.53
N VAL A 90 5.18 -20.60 -10.12
CA VAL A 90 6.00 -21.63 -10.80
C VAL A 90 5.34 -23.01 -10.73
N ASN A 91 4.53 -23.32 -9.72
CA ASN A 91 3.73 -24.56 -9.70
C ASN A 91 2.74 -24.67 -10.87
N TYR A 92 2.40 -23.54 -11.51
CA TYR A 92 1.56 -23.47 -12.70
C TYR A 92 2.38 -23.18 -13.98
N ALA A 93 3.67 -23.52 -14.00
CA ALA A 93 4.58 -23.24 -15.11
C ALA A 93 4.07 -23.75 -16.47
N GLN A 94 3.36 -24.89 -16.50
CA GLN A 94 2.83 -25.45 -17.74
C GLN A 94 1.77 -24.53 -18.40
N LEU A 95 0.93 -23.87 -17.60
CA LEU A 95 -0.02 -22.86 -18.09
C LEU A 95 0.72 -21.63 -18.63
N LEU A 96 1.78 -21.21 -17.94
CA LEU A 96 2.64 -20.10 -18.37
C LEU A 96 3.40 -20.41 -19.66
N MET A 97 3.80 -21.65 -19.90
CA MET A 97 4.48 -22.03 -21.15
C MET A 97 3.57 -21.92 -22.37
N VAL A 98 2.28 -22.26 -22.22
CA VAL A 98 1.31 -22.25 -23.32
C VAL A 98 0.66 -20.88 -23.49
N ASP A 99 0.13 -20.31 -22.42
CA ASP A 99 -0.66 -19.08 -22.43
C ASP A 99 0.11 -17.85 -21.92
N GLY A 100 1.34 -18.00 -21.43
CA GLY A 100 2.09 -16.90 -20.82
C GLY A 100 2.29 -15.69 -21.73
N TRP A 101 2.45 -15.90 -23.04
CA TRP A 101 2.55 -14.80 -24.00
C TRP A 101 1.25 -14.01 -24.12
N ARG A 102 0.09 -14.68 -24.05
CA ARG A 102 -1.24 -14.06 -24.08
C ARG A 102 -1.49 -13.29 -22.79
N ILE A 103 -1.15 -13.89 -21.64
CA ILE A 103 -1.24 -13.25 -20.33
C ILE A 103 -0.37 -11.99 -20.31
N PHE A 104 0.89 -12.09 -20.77
CA PHE A 104 1.81 -10.96 -20.81
C PHE A 104 1.26 -9.81 -21.67
N LEU A 105 0.76 -10.10 -22.87
CA LEU A 105 0.18 -9.07 -23.74
C LEU A 105 -1.05 -8.42 -23.13
N VAL A 106 -1.96 -9.21 -22.55
CA VAL A 106 -3.17 -8.66 -21.90
C VAL A 106 -2.77 -7.74 -20.75
N ILE A 107 -1.83 -8.15 -19.90
CA ILE A 107 -1.34 -7.32 -18.80
C ILE A 107 -0.70 -6.03 -19.35
N ALA A 108 0.26 -6.15 -20.28
CA ALA A 108 0.98 -5.00 -20.82
C ALA A 108 0.04 -3.98 -21.48
N ILE A 109 -0.87 -4.44 -22.35
CA ILE A 109 -1.83 -3.57 -23.05
C ILE A 109 -2.82 -2.97 -22.04
N SER A 110 -3.37 -3.76 -21.12
CA SER A 110 -4.33 -3.25 -20.14
C SER A 110 -3.71 -2.19 -19.21
N THR A 111 -2.48 -2.42 -18.74
CA THR A 111 -1.74 -1.46 -17.92
C THR A 111 -1.44 -0.18 -18.70
N MET A 112 -0.94 -0.29 -19.94
CA MET A 112 -0.69 0.89 -20.78
C MET A 112 -1.97 1.68 -21.04
N LEU A 113 -3.09 1.01 -21.31
CA LEU A 113 -4.37 1.64 -21.55
C LEU A 113 -4.90 2.36 -20.31
N VAL A 114 -4.88 1.71 -19.14
CA VAL A 114 -5.31 2.30 -17.86
C VAL A 114 -4.46 3.51 -17.50
N LEU A 115 -3.13 3.41 -17.62
CA LEU A 115 -2.23 4.52 -17.35
C LEU A 115 -2.43 5.68 -18.34
N GLY A 116 -2.56 5.37 -19.63
CA GLY A 116 -2.80 6.35 -20.69
C GLY A 116 -4.14 7.06 -20.54
N ALA A 117 -5.21 6.33 -20.26
CA ALA A 117 -6.54 6.89 -20.01
C ALA A 117 -6.54 7.76 -18.76
N THR A 118 -5.93 7.30 -17.65
CA THR A 118 -5.82 8.08 -16.41
C THR A 118 -5.05 9.38 -16.66
N ALA A 119 -3.89 9.30 -17.33
CA ALA A 119 -3.10 10.47 -17.67
C ALA A 119 -3.87 11.46 -18.56
N TRP A 120 -4.60 10.96 -19.56
CA TRP A 120 -5.39 11.79 -20.46
C TRP A 120 -6.55 12.50 -19.76
N VAL A 121 -7.29 11.78 -18.90
CA VAL A 121 -8.39 12.36 -18.12
C VAL A 121 -7.87 13.45 -17.18
N VAL A 122 -6.80 13.16 -16.43
CA VAL A 122 -6.20 14.13 -15.50
C VAL A 122 -5.70 15.36 -16.24
N ASP A 123 -4.99 15.20 -17.37
CA ASP A 123 -4.49 16.31 -18.18
C ASP A 123 -5.64 17.14 -18.78
N ARG A 124 -6.74 16.49 -19.19
CA ARG A 124 -7.94 17.18 -19.70
C ARG A 124 -8.62 18.01 -18.60
N VAL A 125 -8.77 17.45 -17.40
CA VAL A 125 -9.37 18.13 -16.24
C VAL A 125 -8.48 19.28 -15.78
N TYR A 126 -7.17 19.06 -15.67
CA TYR A 126 -6.21 20.09 -15.30
C TYR A 126 -6.22 21.27 -16.28
N ARG A 127 -6.22 20.99 -17.59
CA ARG A 127 -6.35 22.04 -18.62
C ARG A 127 -7.70 22.76 -18.57
N PHE A 128 -8.76 22.09 -18.14
CA PHE A 128 -10.07 22.72 -17.98
C PHE A 128 -10.09 23.68 -16.77
N GLU A 129 -9.52 23.26 -15.65
CA GLU A 129 -9.41 24.07 -14.43
C GLU A 129 -8.55 25.33 -14.67
N MET A 130 -7.40 25.18 -15.33
CA MET A 130 -6.53 26.31 -15.69
C MET A 130 -7.19 27.33 -16.63
N ARG A 131 -8.07 26.88 -17.54
CA ARG A 131 -8.83 27.79 -18.41
C ARG A 131 -9.90 28.58 -17.65
N ARG A 132 -10.46 28.01 -16.58
CA ARG A 132 -11.41 28.71 -15.70
C ARG A 132 -10.69 29.75 -14.84
N LEU A 133 -9.55 29.40 -14.25
CA LEU A 133 -8.78 30.31 -13.40
C LEU A 133 -8.22 31.55 -14.13
N ASN A 134 -8.00 31.47 -15.45
CA ASN A 134 -7.56 32.61 -16.28
C ASN A 134 -8.70 33.54 -16.75
N HIS A 135 -9.96 33.22 -16.46
CA HIS A 135 -11.13 34.03 -16.83
C HIS A 135 -11.77 34.78 -15.65
N ASP A 136 -11.21 34.65 -14.44
CA ASP A 136 -11.50 35.49 -13.27
C ASP A 136 -10.35 36.48 -13.05
#